data_AF-A0A661ZNV8-F1
#
_entry.id   AF-A0A661ZNV8-F1
#
_cell.length_a   1.000
_cell.length_b   1.000
_cell.length_c   1.000
_cell.angle_alpha   90.00
_cell.angle_beta   90.00
_cell.angle_gamma   90.00
#
_symmetry.space_group_name_H-M   'P 1'
#
loop_
_entity.id
_entity.type
_entity.pdbx_description
1 polymer ?
#
loop_
_entity_poly.entity_id
_entity_poly.type
_entity_poly.pdbx_seq_one_letter_code
_entity_poly.pdbx_strand_id
1 'polypeptide(L)'
;AIELAQKVIEVAESNPPVFDPMYDWSWSVKKKIETLATKIYGAEHVDYSAKAKKDLKKISELGLDQMPICIAKTQKSLSDNPALLGRPKDFIITVREIEIASGAGFLIPITGSIMRMPGLPAHPASENISIDNDGNITGLM
;
A
#
# COMPACT_ATOMS: atom_id res chain seq x y z
N ALA A 1 12.26 -13.06 -22.03
CA ALA A 1 11.05 -12.21 -22.07
C ALA A 1 10.03 -12.66 -23.12
N ILE A 2 10.44 -13.20 -24.27
CA ILE A 2 9.51 -13.64 -25.34
C ILE A 2 8.48 -14.67 -24.84
N GLU A 3 8.91 -15.66 -24.06
CA GLU A 3 8.01 -16.67 -23.50
C GLU A 3 6.92 -16.05 -22.59
N LEU A 4 7.30 -15.12 -21.71
CA LEU A 4 6.35 -14.39 -20.88
C LEU A 4 5.36 -13.59 -21.74
N ALA A 5 5.85 -12.92 -22.79
CA ALA A 5 4.99 -12.16 -23.69
C ALA A 5 3.93 -13.05 -24.36
N GLN A 6 4.34 -14.23 -24.83
CA GLN A 6 3.41 -15.20 -25.42
C GLN A 6 2.33 -15.62 -24.42
N LYS A 7 2.70 -15.89 -23.15
CA LYS A 7 1.73 -16.24 -22.10
C LYS A 7 0.76 -15.11 -21.76
N VAL A 8 1.22 -13.86 -21.79
CA VAL A 8 0.33 -12.71 -21.57
C VAL A 8 -0.68 -12.57 -22.71
N ILE A 9 -0.26 -12.76 -23.96
CA ILE A 9 -1.15 -12.74 -25.13
C ILE A 9 -2.22 -13.83 -25.01
N GLU A 10 -1.80 -15.07 -24.72
CA GLU A 10 -2.71 -16.21 -24.56
C GLU A 10 -3.82 -15.91 -23.53
N VAL A 11 -3.49 -15.30 -22.39
CA VAL A 11 -4.47 -14.96 -21.33
C VAL A 11 -5.35 -13.78 -21.72
N ALA A 12 -4.80 -12.78 -22.42
CA ALA A 12 -5.56 -11.62 -22.86
C ALA A 12 -6.63 -12.00 -23.91
N GLU A 13 -6.32 -12.96 -24.77
CA GLU A 13 -7.22 -13.47 -25.81
C GLU A 13 -8.25 -14.49 -25.27
N SER A 14 -8.02 -15.10 -24.10
CA SER A 14 -8.87 -16.16 -23.55
C SER A 14 -10.20 -15.71 -22.94
N ASN A 15 -10.69 -14.52 -23.30
CA ASN A 15 -11.94 -13.90 -22.78
C ASN A 15 -12.03 -13.94 -21.24
N PRO A 16 -11.18 -13.17 -20.54
CA PRO A 16 -11.09 -13.22 -19.08
C PRO A 16 -12.41 -12.83 -18.40
N PRO A 17 -12.65 -13.29 -17.15
CA PRO A 17 -13.83 -12.93 -16.40
C PRO A 17 -13.93 -11.41 -16.22
N VAL A 18 -15.16 -10.91 -16.09
CA VAL A 18 -15.42 -9.51 -15.77
C VAL A 18 -14.77 -9.19 -14.44
N PHE A 19 -14.00 -8.11 -14.41
CA PHE A 19 -13.36 -7.62 -13.20
C PHE A 19 -14.41 -7.26 -12.13
N ASP A 20 -14.28 -7.84 -10.94
CA ASP A 20 -15.10 -7.55 -9.78
C ASP A 20 -14.25 -6.90 -8.68
N PRO A 21 -14.56 -5.66 -8.26
CA PRO A 21 -13.86 -5.01 -7.16
C PRO A 21 -13.96 -5.78 -5.85
N MET A 22 -12.88 -5.76 -5.06
CA MET A 22 -12.79 -6.50 -3.78
C MET A 22 -13.87 -6.12 -2.76
N TYR A 23 -14.37 -4.89 -2.81
CA TYR A 23 -15.38 -4.35 -1.92
C TYR A 23 -16.20 -3.25 -2.59
N ASP A 24 -17.40 -3.05 -2.08
CA ASP A 24 -18.28 -1.94 -2.48
C ASP A 24 -17.91 -0.65 -1.72
N TRP A 25 -17.93 0.48 -2.42
CA TRP A 25 -17.60 1.79 -1.86
C TRP A 25 -18.62 2.26 -0.82
N SER A 26 -19.85 1.75 -0.85
CA SER A 26 -20.87 2.01 0.15
C SER A 26 -20.61 1.35 1.51
N TRP A 27 -19.67 0.39 1.58
CA TRP A 27 -19.34 -0.28 2.84
C TRP A 27 -18.70 0.66 3.84
N SER A 28 -18.85 0.34 5.13
CA SER A 28 -18.15 1.07 6.19
C SER A 28 -16.64 0.98 6.01
N VAL A 29 -15.93 2.04 6.40
CA VAL A 29 -14.46 2.11 6.32
C VAL A 29 -13.81 0.91 7.01
N LYS A 30 -14.33 0.49 8.17
CA LYS A 30 -13.84 -0.70 8.88
C LYS A 30 -13.99 -1.98 8.05
N LYS A 31 -15.16 -2.21 7.44
CA LYS A 31 -15.41 -3.40 6.62
C LYS A 31 -14.51 -3.43 5.38
N LYS A 32 -14.24 -2.27 4.76
CA LYS A 32 -13.27 -2.16 3.65
C LYS A 32 -11.88 -2.61 4.08
N ILE A 33 -11.40 -2.10 5.22
CA ILE A 33 -10.06 -2.43 5.77
C ILE A 33 -9.98 -3.93 6.12
N GLU A 34 -10.98 -4.45 6.82
CA GLU A 34 -11.06 -5.85 7.23
C GLU A 34 -11.10 -6.80 6.03
N THR A 35 -11.87 -6.47 4.99
CA THR A 35 -11.95 -7.28 3.76
C THR A 35 -10.59 -7.37 3.07
N LEU A 36 -9.85 -6.25 2.96
CA LEU A 36 -8.51 -6.25 2.40
C LEU A 36 -7.52 -7.04 3.28
N ALA A 37 -7.56 -6.83 4.59
CA ALA A 37 -6.65 -7.51 5.52
C ALA A 37 -6.85 -9.03 5.52
N THR A 38 -8.10 -9.50 5.52
CA THR A 38 -8.42 -10.93 5.57
C THR A 38 -8.24 -11.60 4.22
N LYS A 39 -8.76 -11.03 3.12
CA LYS A 39 -8.75 -11.68 1.80
C LYS A 39 -7.42 -11.56 1.06
N ILE A 40 -6.73 -10.43 1.17
CA ILE A 40 -5.47 -10.21 0.43
C ILE A 40 -4.26 -10.57 1.30
N TYR A 41 -4.23 -10.10 2.55
CA TYR A 41 -3.06 -10.31 3.40
C TYR A 41 -3.12 -11.66 4.14
N GLY A 42 -4.32 -12.17 4.44
CA GLY A 42 -4.50 -13.37 5.25
C GLY A 42 -4.42 -13.10 6.76
N ALA A 43 -4.72 -11.87 7.19
CA ALA A 43 -4.84 -11.52 8.59
C ALA A 43 -6.08 -12.17 9.22
N GLU A 44 -6.02 -12.46 10.52
CA GLU A 44 -7.17 -12.99 11.26
C GLU A 44 -8.20 -11.89 11.54
N HIS A 45 -7.73 -10.71 11.96
CA HIS A 45 -8.57 -9.53 12.16
C HIS A 45 -7.75 -8.23 12.09
N VAL A 46 -8.45 -7.10 12.26
CA VAL A 46 -7.87 -5.76 12.26
C VAL A 46 -8.14 -5.08 13.58
N ASP A 47 -7.08 -4.62 14.22
CA ASP A 47 -7.13 -3.81 15.43
C ASP A 47 -6.99 -2.33 15.13
N TYR A 48 -7.55 -1.49 16.02
CA TYR A 48 -7.57 -0.04 15.86
C TYR A 48 -7.08 0.65 17.13
N SER A 49 -6.06 1.48 16.97
CA SER A 49 -5.58 2.34 18.04
C SER A 49 -6.66 3.36 18.48
N ALA A 50 -6.48 3.98 19.64
CA ALA A 50 -7.34 5.06 20.11
C ALA A 50 -7.39 6.24 19.11
N LYS A 51 -6.27 6.53 18.43
CA LYS A 51 -6.21 7.59 17.42
C LYS A 51 -6.97 7.20 16.17
N ALA A 52 -6.77 5.99 15.65
CA ALA A 52 -7.52 5.49 14.49
C ALA A 52 -9.04 5.50 14.74
N LYS A 53 -9.49 5.16 15.96
CA LYS A 53 -10.90 5.26 16.34
C LYS A 53 -11.44 6.70 16.29
N LYS A 54 -10.65 7.70 16.70
CA LYS A 54 -11.01 9.12 16.56
C LYS A 54 -11.04 9.55 15.09
N ASP A 55 -10.07 9.11 14.30
CA ASP A 55 -10.00 9.43 12.87
C ASP A 55 -11.21 8.85 12.12
N LEU A 56 -11.62 7.61 12.42
CA LEU A 56 -12.85 7.00 11.90
C LEU A 56 -14.11 7.80 12.23
N LYS A 57 -14.22 8.30 13.47
CA LYS A 57 -15.34 9.15 13.87
C LYS A 57 -15.37 10.44 13.04
N LYS A 58 -14.22 11.09 12.88
CA LYS A 58 -14.08 12.31 12.08
C LYS A 58 -14.44 12.08 10.61
N ILE A 59 -14.01 10.95 10.03
CA ILE A 59 -14.35 10.58 8.65
C ILE A 59 -15.87 10.49 8.48
N SER A 60 -16.56 9.90 9.45
CA SER A 60 -18.02 9.78 9.41
C SER A 60 -18.74 11.11 9.62
N GLU A 61 -18.26 11.94 10.56
CA GLU A 61 -18.77 13.31 10.78
C GLU A 61 -18.63 14.20 9.53
N LEU A 62 -17.61 13.94 8.70
CA LEU A 62 -17.37 14.65 7.43
C LEU A 62 -18.09 14.02 6.22
N GLY A 63 -18.80 12.91 6.39
CA GLY A 63 -19.48 12.21 5.30
C GLY A 63 -18.54 11.57 4.28
N LEU A 64 -17.30 11.24 4.67
CA LEU A 64 -16.26 10.71 3.77
C LEU A 64 -16.16 9.18 3.78
N ASP A 65 -17.13 8.50 4.40
CA ASP A 65 -17.13 7.04 4.58
C ASP A 65 -17.14 6.26 3.25
N GLN A 66 -17.65 6.86 2.18
CA GLN A 66 -17.77 6.22 0.87
C GLN A 66 -16.45 6.20 0.08
N MET A 67 -15.42 6.92 0.54
CA MET A 67 -14.12 6.91 -0.14
C MET A 67 -13.48 5.50 -0.13
N PRO A 68 -12.79 5.10 -1.21
CA PRO A 68 -11.93 3.91 -1.21
C PRO A 68 -10.77 4.07 -0.23
N ILE A 69 -10.08 2.96 0.05
CA ILE A 69 -8.96 2.93 0.99
C ILE A 69 -7.63 2.54 0.32
N CYS A 70 -6.54 3.17 0.78
CA CYS A 70 -5.16 2.87 0.41
C CYS A 70 -4.37 2.55 1.69
N ILE A 71 -4.18 1.27 2.00
CA ILE A 71 -3.52 0.84 3.24
C ILE A 71 -2.02 1.07 3.13
N ALA A 72 -1.47 1.87 4.06
CA ALA A 72 -0.04 2.09 4.19
C ALA A 72 0.55 1.09 5.21
N LYS A 73 1.29 0.11 4.71
CA LYS A 73 2.03 -0.88 5.51
C LYS A 73 3.40 -1.18 4.92
N THR A 74 4.19 -1.99 5.61
CA THR A 74 5.47 -2.49 5.08
C THR A 74 5.26 -3.37 3.84
N GLN A 75 6.05 -3.13 2.80
CA GLN A 75 6.10 -3.93 1.57
C GLN A 75 6.86 -5.26 1.71
N LYS A 76 7.57 -5.46 2.83
CA LYS A 76 8.46 -6.63 3.02
C LYS A 76 7.75 -7.91 3.46
N SER A 77 6.51 -7.79 3.91
CA SER A 77 5.70 -8.87 4.48
C SER A 77 4.27 -8.79 3.96
N LEU A 78 3.44 -9.81 4.16
CA LEU A 78 1.98 -9.67 4.06
C LEU A 78 1.37 -9.08 5.33
N SER A 79 1.99 -9.28 6.49
CA SER A 79 1.61 -8.62 7.75
C SER A 79 2.13 -7.18 7.84
N ASP A 80 1.83 -6.49 8.93
CA ASP A 80 2.42 -5.19 9.26
C ASP A 80 3.83 -5.31 9.89
N ASN A 81 4.31 -6.53 10.14
CA ASN A 81 5.66 -6.81 10.62
C ASN A 81 6.61 -7.22 9.48
N PRO A 82 7.66 -6.41 9.17
CA PRO A 82 8.57 -6.68 8.05
C PRO A 82 9.44 -7.93 8.22
N ALA A 83 9.55 -8.48 9.44
CA ALA A 83 10.34 -9.68 9.71
C ALA A 83 9.62 -10.99 9.34
N LEU A 84 8.29 -10.95 9.15
CA LEU A 84 7.50 -12.14 8.81
C LEU A 84 7.49 -12.34 7.29
N LEU A 85 8.33 -13.25 6.80
CA LEU A 85 8.50 -13.52 5.37
C LEU A 85 7.59 -14.66 4.88
N GLY A 86 7.42 -14.75 3.57
CA GLY A 86 6.62 -15.79 2.92
C GLY A 86 5.11 -15.55 3.09
N ARG A 87 4.38 -16.59 3.51
CA ARG A 87 2.94 -16.53 3.78
C ARG A 87 2.68 -16.66 5.29
N PRO A 88 2.78 -15.58 6.07
CA PRO A 88 2.46 -15.61 7.49
C PRO A 88 1.00 -16.00 7.72
N LYS A 89 0.72 -16.60 8.87
CA LYS A 89 -0.60 -16.95 9.36
C LYS A 89 -0.80 -16.40 10.77
N ASP A 90 -2.04 -16.39 11.24
CA ASP A 90 -2.39 -16.08 12.63
C ASP A 90 -1.83 -14.73 13.11
N PHE A 91 -1.90 -13.73 12.22
CA PHE A 91 -1.42 -12.38 12.49
C PHE A 91 -2.56 -11.37 12.41
N ILE A 92 -2.38 -10.28 13.16
CA ILE A 92 -3.32 -9.17 13.27
C ILE A 92 -2.70 -7.97 12.58
N ILE A 93 -3.52 -7.17 11.90
CA ILE A 93 -3.10 -5.86 11.39
C ILE A 93 -3.55 -4.77 12.34
N THR A 94 -2.65 -3.92 12.81
CA THR A 94 -3.00 -2.80 13.70
C THR A 94 -3.03 -1.49 12.92
N VAL A 95 -4.19 -0.85 12.78
CA VAL A 95 -4.32 0.51 12.23
C VAL A 95 -4.05 1.54 13.32
N ARG A 96 -2.99 2.33 13.15
CA ARG A 96 -2.54 3.34 14.11
C ARG A 96 -3.24 4.68 13.93
N GLU A 97 -3.49 5.07 12.69
CA GLU A 97 -4.18 6.31 12.34
C GLU A 97 -4.77 6.19 10.94
N ILE A 98 -5.67 7.11 10.58
CA ILE A 98 -6.21 7.20 9.23
C ILE A 98 -6.08 8.63 8.74
N GLU A 99 -5.35 8.84 7.66
CA GLU A 99 -5.29 10.13 6.99
C GLU A 99 -6.34 10.24 5.87
N ILE A 100 -6.74 11.46 5.56
CA ILE A 100 -7.75 11.78 4.55
C ILE A 100 -7.05 12.48 3.39
N ALA A 101 -6.98 11.84 2.23
CA ALA A 101 -6.49 12.45 1.00
C ALA A 101 -7.68 12.91 0.15
N SER A 102 -8.40 13.92 0.62
CA SER A 102 -9.67 14.37 0.02
C SER A 102 -9.54 14.81 -1.44
N GLY A 103 -8.44 15.47 -1.80
CA GLY A 103 -8.18 15.86 -3.19
C GLY A 103 -7.96 14.68 -4.14
N ALA A 104 -7.37 13.58 -3.64
CA ALA A 104 -7.16 12.35 -4.41
C ALA A 104 -8.34 11.37 -4.30
N GLY A 105 -9.25 11.58 -3.34
CA GLY A 105 -10.48 10.81 -3.19
C GLY A 105 -10.33 9.47 -2.44
N PHE A 106 -9.39 9.34 -1.50
CA PHE A 106 -9.24 8.10 -0.70
C PHE A 106 -8.79 8.34 0.75
N LEU A 107 -8.99 7.32 1.59
CA LEU A 107 -8.54 7.26 2.98
C LEU A 107 -7.26 6.42 3.10
N ILE A 108 -6.37 6.79 4.02
CA ILE A 108 -5.07 6.15 4.19
C ILE A 108 -4.96 5.55 5.60
N PRO A 109 -5.38 4.29 5.82
CA PRO A 109 -5.09 3.58 7.06
C PRO A 109 -3.60 3.28 7.18
N ILE A 110 -2.94 3.78 8.22
CA ILE A 110 -1.50 3.62 8.46
C ILE A 110 -1.29 2.58 9.56
N THR A 111 -0.53 1.53 9.27
CA THR A 111 -0.32 0.39 10.19
C THR A 111 1.04 0.42 10.90
N GLY A 112 2.07 0.87 10.18
CA GLY A 112 3.43 0.99 10.68
C GLY A 112 4.00 2.40 10.52
N SER A 113 5.29 2.55 10.82
CA SER A 113 6.00 3.78 10.49
C SER A 113 6.30 3.82 8.99
N ILE A 114 5.79 4.84 8.30
CA ILE A 114 5.99 5.04 6.86
C ILE A 114 6.98 6.18 6.66
N MET A 115 8.08 5.91 5.94
CA MET A 115 9.06 6.92 5.61
C MET A 115 8.54 7.79 4.46
N ARG A 116 8.22 9.05 4.75
CA ARG A 116 7.76 10.04 3.75
C ARG A 116 8.89 10.88 3.17
N MET A 117 10.01 10.95 3.88
CA MET A 117 11.18 11.73 3.50
C MET A 117 12.41 10.84 3.73
N PRO A 118 12.93 10.16 2.70
CA PRO A 118 14.15 9.38 2.84
C PRO A 118 15.35 10.30 3.07
N GLY A 119 16.25 9.86 3.96
CA GLY A 119 17.54 10.53 4.18
C GLY A 119 18.60 10.05 3.18
N LEU A 120 19.71 10.78 3.12
CA LEU A 120 20.90 10.33 2.39
C LEU A 120 21.63 9.22 3.17
N PRO A 121 22.26 8.26 2.49
CA PRO A 121 23.14 7.28 3.13
C PRO A 121 24.46 7.95 3.58
N ALA A 122 25.27 7.23 4.36
CA ALA A 122 26.55 7.74 4.86
C ALA A 122 27.52 8.19 3.75
N HIS A 123 27.49 7.50 2.59
CA HIS A 123 28.19 7.88 1.37
C HIS A 123 27.15 8.10 0.27
N PRO A 124 26.66 9.33 0.06
CA PRO A 124 25.67 9.62 -0.95
C PRO A 124 26.23 9.48 -2.36
N ALA A 125 25.41 8.98 -3.29
CA ALA A 125 25.81 8.82 -4.70
C ALA A 125 26.34 10.14 -5.31
N SER A 126 25.90 11.30 -4.82
CA SER A 126 26.37 12.62 -5.23
C SER A 126 27.87 12.84 -5.11
N GLU A 127 28.57 12.14 -4.21
CA GLU A 127 30.04 12.21 -4.10
C GLU A 127 30.75 11.68 -5.35
N ASN A 128 30.09 10.79 -6.10
CA ASN A 128 30.63 10.12 -7.28
C ASN A 128 30.02 10.62 -8.61
N ILE A 129 29.05 11.54 -8.56
CA ILE A 129 28.42 12.09 -9.76
C ILE A 129 29.35 13.16 -10.35
N SER A 130 29.70 13.00 -11.64
CA SER A 130 30.54 13.95 -12.37
C SER A 130 30.18 14.00 -13.86
N ILE A 131 30.61 15.07 -14.54
CA ILE A 131 30.47 15.26 -15.98
C ILE A 131 31.84 15.51 -16.60
N ASP A 132 32.17 14.78 -17.66
CA ASP A 132 33.41 15.00 -18.40
C ASP A 132 33.29 16.16 -19.41
N ASN A 133 34.38 16.47 -20.11
CA ASN A 133 34.43 17.56 -21.09
C ASN A 133 33.59 17.30 -22.35
N ASP A 134 33.24 16.04 -22.62
CA ASP A 134 32.39 15.64 -23.73
C ASP A 134 30.90 15.64 -23.33
N GLY A 135 30.60 15.97 -22.07
CA GLY A 135 29.25 16.01 -21.51
C GLY A 135 28.73 14.66 -21.03
N ASN A 136 29.57 13.64 -20.92
CA ASN A 136 29.16 12.33 -20.40
C ASN A 136 29.07 12.37 -18.87
N ILE A 137 27.96 11.86 -18.34
CA ILE A 137 27.72 11.80 -16.90
C ILE A 137 28.15 10.42 -16.37
N THR A 138 28.94 10.42 -15.30
CA THR A 138 29.35 9.22 -14.56
C THR A 138 28.76 9.23 -13.14
N GLY A 139 28.57 8.04 -12.55
CA GLY A 139 28.09 7.89 -11.17
C GLY A 139 26.57 8.10 -10.95
N LEU A 140 25.79 8.33 -12.01
CA LEU A 140 24.33 8.52 -11.93
C LEU A 140 23.53 7.21 -12.07
N MET A 141 24.07 6.22 -12.77
CA MET A 141 23.46 4.91 -13.04
C MET A 141 24.40 3.78 -12.67
#